data_AF-A0A2W4KFG7-F1
#
_entry.id   AF-A0A2W4KFG7-F1
#
_cell.length_a   1.000
_cell.length_b   1.000
_cell.length_c   1.000
_cell.angle_alpha   90.00
_cell.angle_beta   90.00
_cell.angle_gamma   90.00
#
_symmetry.space_group_name_H-M   'P 1'
#
loop_
_entity.id
_entity.type
_entity.pdbx_description
1 polymer ?
#
loop_
_entity_poly.entity_id
_entity_poly.type
_entity_poly.pdbx_seq_one_letter_code
_entity_poly.pdbx_strand_id
1 'polypeptide(L)'
;MKIKIYGDGDKTQELLDKVNNSLEDLGLSDFMEVEVTKDEELKNSLSITKQPALIIEEESIDFKDTIFEGIIPSDEEIKSMFISIIGGGDEGGCSSGGSCGSCSTGGCG
;
A
#
# COMPACT_ATOMS: atom_id res chain seq x y z
N MET A 1 -4.21 5.20 8.91
CA MET A 1 -3.92 5.23 7.45
C MET A 1 -5.25 5.10 6.72
N LYS A 2 -5.39 5.72 5.56
CA LYS A 2 -6.59 5.66 4.73
C LYS A 2 -6.21 5.24 3.32
N ILE A 3 -6.91 4.25 2.77
CA ILE A 3 -6.75 3.79 1.40
C ILE A 3 -7.85 4.43 0.58
N LYS A 4 -7.46 5.12 -0.49
CA LYS A 4 -8.39 5.70 -1.45
C LYS A 4 -8.25 4.98 -2.78
N ILE A 5 -9.35 4.52 -3.35
CA ILE A 5 -9.36 3.92 -4.68
C ILE A 5 -9.95 4.94 -5.64
N TYR A 6 -9.13 5.42 -6.58
CA TYR A 6 -9.57 6.33 -7.63
C TYR A 6 -10.07 5.55 -8.84
N GLY A 7 -11.35 5.69 -9.14
CA GLY A 7 -11.95 5.03 -10.29
C GLY A 7 -13.46 4.95 -10.22
N ASP A 8 -14.04 4.37 -11.26
CA ASP A 8 -15.46 4.05 -11.33
C ASP A 8 -15.68 2.72 -12.06
N GLY A 9 -16.82 2.08 -11.81
CA GLY A 9 -17.23 0.84 -12.49
C GLY A 9 -16.69 -0.46 -11.87
N ASP A 10 -16.96 -1.58 -12.55
CA ASP A 10 -16.78 -2.94 -12.01
C ASP A 10 -15.34 -3.25 -11.59
N LYS A 11 -14.35 -2.74 -12.33
CA LYS A 11 -12.92 -2.92 -12.02
C LYS A 11 -12.50 -2.26 -10.71
N THR A 12 -13.10 -1.11 -10.40
CA THR A 12 -12.84 -0.37 -9.17
C THR A 12 -13.44 -1.12 -7.98
N GLN A 13 -14.65 -1.64 -8.16
CA GLN A 13 -15.32 -2.48 -7.16
C GLN A 13 -14.53 -3.77 -6.91
N GLU A 14 -14.05 -4.44 -7.95
CA GLU A 14 -13.22 -5.65 -7.83
C GLU A 14 -11.92 -5.38 -7.05
N LEU A 15 -11.25 -4.26 -7.34
CA LEU A 15 -10.08 -3.85 -6.59
C LEU A 15 -10.41 -3.56 -5.11
N LEU A 16 -11.53 -2.88 -4.85
CA LEU A 16 -11.99 -2.60 -3.49
C LEU A 16 -12.28 -3.86 -2.70
N ASP A 17 -12.97 -4.83 -3.30
CA ASP A 17 -13.27 -6.11 -2.67
C ASP A 17 -11.98 -6.86 -2.33
N LYS A 18 -11.01 -6.90 -3.25
CA LYS A 18 -9.70 -7.53 -3.00
C LYS A 18 -8.93 -6.85 -1.87
N VAL A 19 -8.94 -5.52 -1.83
CA VAL A 19 -8.28 -4.75 -0.77
C VAL A 19 -8.93 -5.01 0.57
N ASN A 20 -10.26 -4.95 0.67
CA ASN A 20 -10.97 -5.23 1.92
C ASN A 20 -10.75 -6.67 2.39
N ASN A 21 -10.89 -7.65 1.51
CA ASN A 21 -10.60 -9.05 1.85
C ASN A 21 -9.16 -9.24 2.35
N SER A 22 -8.20 -8.56 1.71
CA SER A 22 -6.79 -8.62 2.12
C SER A 22 -6.57 -7.97 3.49
N LEU A 23 -7.22 -6.84 3.77
CA LEU A 23 -7.13 -6.18 5.06
C LEU A 23 -7.80 -6.99 6.17
N GLU A 24 -8.98 -7.57 5.92
CA GLU A 24 -9.66 -8.44 6.88
C GLU A 24 -8.84 -9.70 7.19
N ASP A 25 -8.27 -10.34 6.17
CA ASP A 25 -7.42 -11.53 6.34
C ASP A 25 -6.17 -11.24 7.17
N LEU A 26 -5.61 -10.02 7.03
CA LEU A 26 -4.46 -9.55 7.81
C LEU A 26 -4.86 -8.95 9.18
N GLY A 27 -6.15 -8.77 9.46
CA GLY A 27 -6.62 -8.09 10.68
C GLY A 27 -6.29 -6.59 10.73
N LEU A 28 -6.12 -5.96 9.56
CA LEU A 28 -5.77 -4.55 9.39
C LEU A 28 -6.98 -3.65 9.10
N SER A 29 -8.17 -4.23 8.93
CA SER A 29 -9.41 -3.51 8.66
C SER A 29 -9.79 -2.48 9.73
N ASP A 30 -9.40 -2.68 11.00
CA ASP A 30 -9.57 -1.70 12.08
C ASP A 30 -8.55 -0.55 12.05
N PHE A 31 -7.42 -0.71 11.35
CA PHE A 31 -6.33 0.28 11.28
C PHE A 31 -6.32 1.09 9.98
N MET A 32 -6.90 0.54 8.92
CA MET A 32 -6.96 1.13 7.59
C MET A 32 -8.40 1.32 7.13
N GLU A 33 -8.79 2.56 6.85
CA GLU A 33 -10.08 2.86 6.26
C GLU A 33 -9.99 2.84 4.73
N VAL A 34 -10.87 2.10 4.04
CA VAL A 34 -10.89 2.02 2.56
C VAL A 34 -12.07 2.81 2.01
N GLU A 35 -11.82 3.71 1.06
CA GLU A 35 -12.84 4.56 0.45
C GLU A 35 -12.63 4.66 -1.08
N VAL A 36 -13.72 4.66 -1.84
CA VAL A 36 -13.67 4.97 -3.28
C VAL A 36 -13.86 6.46 -3.48
N THR A 37 -12.98 7.08 -4.26
CA THR A 37 -13.07 8.49 -4.59
C THR A 37 -12.99 8.72 -6.10
N LYS A 38 -13.59 9.81 -6.56
CA LYS A 38 -13.51 10.28 -7.95
C LYS A 38 -12.95 11.70 -8.01
N ASP A 39 -12.29 12.12 -6.93
CA ASP A 39 -11.82 13.48 -6.77
C ASP A 39 -10.74 13.80 -7.81
N GLU A 40 -11.03 14.79 -8.66
CA GLU A 40 -10.13 15.19 -9.75
C GLU A 40 -8.90 15.93 -9.24
N GLU A 41 -8.95 16.53 -8.05
CA GLU A 41 -7.79 17.17 -7.44
C GLU A 41 -6.77 16.13 -7.01
N LEU A 42 -7.24 15.02 -6.41
CA LEU A 42 -6.38 13.87 -6.07
C LEU A 42 -5.72 13.28 -7.31
N LYS A 43 -6.50 13.09 -8.39
CA LYS A 43 -5.99 12.62 -9.67
C LYS A 43 -4.88 13.51 -10.20
N ASN A 44 -5.08 14.83 -10.18
CA ASN A 44 -4.11 15.80 -10.71
C ASN A 44 -2.88 15.90 -9.80
N SER A 45 -3.08 15.96 -8.48
CA SER A 45 -2.02 16.02 -7.48
C SER A 45 -1.09 14.80 -7.55
N LEU A 46 -1.65 13.63 -7.82
CA LEU A 46 -0.91 12.38 -7.92
C LEU A 46 -0.56 11.99 -9.36
N SER A 47 -0.90 12.84 -10.35
CA SER A 47 -0.69 12.60 -11.78
C SER A 47 -1.23 11.25 -12.27
N ILE A 48 -2.41 10.85 -11.78
CA ILE A 48 -3.07 9.59 -12.14
C ILE A 48 -3.60 9.67 -13.58
N THR A 49 -3.09 8.78 -14.43
CA THR A 49 -3.42 8.67 -15.85
C THR A 49 -4.32 7.49 -16.18
N LYS A 50 -4.35 6.43 -15.35
CA LYS A 50 -5.14 5.21 -15.59
C LYS A 50 -6.04 4.85 -14.40
N GLN A 51 -7.13 4.16 -14.69
CA GLN A 51 -8.13 3.70 -13.71
C GLN A 51 -8.31 2.17 -13.80
N PRO A 52 -8.57 1.48 -12.67
CA PRO A 52 -8.60 2.00 -11.30
C PRO A 52 -7.18 2.27 -10.76
N ALA A 53 -7.06 3.16 -9.77
CA ALA A 53 -5.80 3.45 -9.09
C ALA A 53 -5.95 3.32 -7.57
N LEU A 54 -4.96 2.71 -6.91
CA LEU A 54 -4.92 2.54 -5.45
C LEU A 54 -3.99 3.58 -4.85
N ILE A 55 -4.51 4.35 -3.91
CA ILE A 55 -3.85 5.48 -3.26
C ILE A 55 -3.82 5.20 -1.76
N ILE A 56 -2.70 5.49 -1.12
CA ILE A 56 -2.57 5.45 0.33
C ILE A 56 -2.37 6.88 0.84
N GLU A 57 -3.16 7.23 1.84
CA GLU A 57 -3.16 8.52 2.53
C GLU A 57 -2.80 8.29 4.00
N GLU A 58 -1.78 8.96 4.50
CA GLU A 58 -1.37 8.92 5.89
C GLU A 58 -1.49 10.31 6.52
N GLU A 59 -2.54 10.49 7.33
CA GLU A 59 -2.82 11.77 7.99
C GLU A 59 -1.73 12.22 8.97
N SER A 60 -0.98 11.29 9.55
CA SER A 60 0.09 11.61 10.51
C SER A 60 1.21 12.45 9.91
N ILE A 61 1.42 12.36 8.59
CA ILE A 61 2.53 13.04 7.87
C ILE A 61 2.08 13.73 6.58
N ASP A 62 0.76 13.90 6.36
CA ASP A 62 0.17 14.44 5.13
C ASP A 62 0.70 13.76 3.85
N PHE A 63 0.96 12.45 3.92
CA PHE A 63 1.55 11.70 2.82
C PHE A 63 0.45 11.09 1.96
N LYS A 64 0.58 11.24 0.64
CA LYS A 64 -0.32 10.66 -0.36
C LYS A 64 0.51 10.07 -1.48
N ASP A 65 0.29 8.80 -1.76
CA ASP A 65 1.05 8.11 -2.81
C ASP A 65 0.17 7.13 -3.59
N THR A 66 0.49 6.96 -4.87
CA THR A 66 -0.25 6.07 -5.77
C THR A 66 0.53 4.78 -5.90
N ILE A 67 -0.04 3.71 -5.38
CA ILE A 67 0.59 2.40 -5.31
C ILE A 67 0.39 1.62 -6.61
N PHE A 68 -0.84 1.61 -7.13
CA PHE A 68 -1.20 0.91 -8.35
C PHE A 68 -2.01 1.81 -9.27
N GLU A 69 -1.82 1.65 -10.57
CA GLU A 69 -2.50 2.46 -11.57
C GLU A 69 -2.86 1.64 -12.81
N GLY A 70 -4.15 1.59 -13.14
CA GLY A 70 -4.66 0.93 -14.35
C GLY A 70 -4.60 -0.60 -14.32
N ILE A 71 -4.25 -1.19 -13.17
CA ILE A 71 -4.16 -2.64 -12.98
C ILE A 71 -4.85 -3.04 -11.68
N ILE A 72 -5.37 -4.28 -11.66
CA ILE A 72 -5.91 -4.91 -10.47
C ILE A 72 -4.86 -5.94 -10.01
N PRO A 73 -4.07 -5.63 -8.97
CA PRO A 73 -3.12 -6.60 -8.41
C PRO A 73 -3.81 -7.85 -7.86
N SER A 74 -3.03 -8.92 -7.74
CA SER A 74 -3.45 -10.14 -7.07
C SER A 74 -3.54 -9.93 -5.54
N ASP A 75 -4.35 -10.74 -4.87
CA ASP A 75 -4.53 -10.68 -3.43
C ASP A 75 -3.21 -10.83 -2.66
N GLU A 76 -2.30 -11.68 -3.15
CA GLU A 76 -0.96 -11.86 -2.57
C GLU A 76 -0.10 -10.59 -2.65
N GLU A 77 -0.16 -9.87 -3.77
CA GLU A 77 0.58 -8.61 -3.97
C GLU A 77 0.05 -7.53 -3.02
N ILE A 78 -1.28 -7.42 -2.92
CA ILE A 78 -1.95 -6.48 -2.01
C ILE A 78 -1.54 -6.76 -0.56
N LYS A 79 -1.60 -8.03 -0.13
CA LYS A 79 -1.20 -8.44 1.22
C LYS A 79 0.28 -8.15 1.47
N SER A 80 1.17 -8.51 0.54
CA SER A 80 2.61 -8.25 0.67
C SER A 80 2.93 -6.76 0.78
N MET A 81 2.17 -5.91 0.09
CA MET A 81 2.28 -4.45 0.21
C MET A 81 1.86 -3.97 1.60
N PHE A 82 0.69 -4.39 2.10
CA PHE A 82 0.25 -3.98 3.44
C PHE A 82 1.17 -4.47 4.54
N ILE A 83 1.69 -5.68 4.42
CA ILE A 83 2.71 -6.21 5.34
C ILE A 83 3.98 -5.36 5.28
N SER A 84 4.38 -4.88 4.11
CA SER A 84 5.57 -4.01 3.98
C SER A 84 5.35 -2.63 4.59
N ILE A 85 4.13 -2.10 4.50
CA ILE A 85 3.75 -0.78 5.03
C ILE A 85 3.54 -0.82 6.56
N ILE A 86 2.83 -1.83 7.08
CA ILE A 86 2.52 -1.98 8.51
C ILE A 86 3.66 -2.70 9.25
N GLY A 87 4.12 -3.83 8.72
CA GLY A 87 5.14 -4.69 9.33
C GLY A 87 6.58 -4.19 9.15
N GLY A 88 6.78 -3.09 8.44
CA GLY A 88 8.06 -2.36 8.39
C GLY A 88 8.28 -1.38 9.55
N GLY A 89 7.27 -1.17 10.40
CA GLY A 89 7.31 -0.26 11.54
C GLY A 89 7.70 -0.94 12.84
N ASP A 90 9.01 -1.11 13.04
CA ASP A 90 9.71 -1.45 14.29
C ASP A 90 9.48 -2.85 14.91
N GLU A 91 10.60 -3.48 15.31
CA GLU A 91 10.74 -4.78 15.99
C GLU A 91 10.76 -6.08 15.13
N GLY A 92 11.85 -6.26 14.36
CA GLY A 92 12.44 -7.60 14.15
C GLY A 92 12.00 -8.41 12.92
N GLY A 93 12.64 -8.18 11.78
CA GLY A 93 12.39 -8.95 10.54
C GLY A 93 13.58 -9.14 9.60
N CYS A 94 14.80 -8.75 9.99
CA CYS A 94 16.02 -9.25 9.35
C CYS A 94 16.39 -10.62 9.98
N SER A 95 15.65 -11.66 9.66
CA SER A 95 16.05 -13.07 9.80
C SER A 95 15.13 -13.88 8.90
N SER A 96 15.53 -14.33 7.71
CA SER A 96 16.75 -15.10 7.48
C SER A 96 17.18 -15.06 6.02
N GLY A 97 18.50 -14.96 5.81
CA GLY A 97 19.12 -15.67 4.69
C GLY A 97 19.64 -14.83 3.52
N GLY A 98 20.69 -14.05 3.77
CA GLY A 98 21.83 -14.05 2.85
C GLY A 98 21.90 -12.94 1.79
N SER A 99 22.93 -12.11 1.97
CA SER A 99 23.64 -11.40 0.91
C SER A 99 22.98 -10.15 0.32
N CYS A 100 22.93 -9.07 1.10
CA CYS A 100 23.22 -7.77 0.52
C CYS A 100 24.05 -6.91 1.49
N GLY A 101 25.14 -6.34 0.98
CA GLY A 101 25.89 -5.27 1.64
C GLY A 101 27.01 -5.73 2.58
N SER A 102 28.20 -5.96 2.03
CA SER A 102 29.45 -5.72 2.76
C SER A 102 29.49 -4.26 3.19
N CYS A 103 28.91 -3.94 4.36
CA CYS A 103 29.20 -2.71 5.06
C CYS A 103 30.58 -2.86 5.71
N SER A 104 31.61 -2.58 4.91
CA SER A 104 32.95 -2.30 5.38
C SER A 104 32.92 -1.06 6.25
N THR A 105 32.79 -1.19 7.57
CA THR A 105 33.32 -0.20 8.52
C THR A 105 33.76 -0.86 9.82
N GLY A 106 35.07 -1.05 9.91
CA GLY A 106 35.90 -0.88 11.12
C GLY A 106 35.39 -1.36 12.48
N GLY A 107 35.97 -2.49 12.94
CA GLY A 107 36.75 -2.57 14.17
C GLY A 107 36.03 -2.49 15.52
N CYS A 108 36.01 -3.61 16.25
CA CYS A 108 36.21 -3.65 17.70
C CYS A 108 36.54 -5.09 18.15
N GLY A 109 37.62 -5.29 18.91
CA GLY A 109 37.95 -6.52 19.63
C GLY A 109 39.29 -7.13 19.26
#